data_AF-A0A2V9XZA9-F1
#
_entry.id   AF-A0A2V9XZA9-F1
#
_cell.length_a   1.000
_cell.length_b   1.000
_cell.length_c   1.000
_cell.angle_alpha   90.00
_cell.angle_beta   90.00
_cell.angle_gamma   90.00
#
_symmetry.space_group_name_H-M   'P 1'
#
loop_
_entity.id
_entity.type
_entity.pdbx_description
1 polymer ?
#
loop_
_entity_poly.entity_id
_entity_poly.type
_entity_poly.pdbx_seq_one_letter_code
_entity_poly.pdbx_strand_id
1 'polypeptide(L)' 'MTSKFDSFTADEKRLIETLRANGELLETDDENATLPPGVTHILLCKSGQKPKLIQIFTAQN' A
#
# COMPACT_ATOMS: atom_id res chain seq x y z
N MET A 1 1.99 -9.71 20.51
CA MET A 1 1.08 -9.16 19.48
C MET A 1 1.95 -8.50 18.43
N THR A 2 2.22 -9.18 17.31
CA THR A 2 3.00 -8.60 16.21
C THR A 2 2.04 -7.80 15.33
N SER A 3 2.09 -6.47 15.45
CA SER A 3 1.33 -5.55 14.60
C SER A 3 1.70 -5.83 13.15
N LYS A 4 0.70 -5.95 12.26
CA LYS A 4 0.90 -6.27 10.83
C LYS A 4 1.95 -5.38 10.15
N PHE A 5 2.19 -4.17 10.67
CA PHE A 5 3.12 -3.17 10.15
C PHE A 5 4.52 -3.18 10.77
N ASP A 6 4.88 -4.19 11.57
CA ASP A 6 6.20 -4.23 12.25
C ASP A 6 7.39 -4.27 11.27
N SER A 7 7.15 -4.71 10.04
CA SER A 7 8.17 -4.77 8.98
C SER A 7 8.45 -3.45 8.26
N PHE A 8 7.65 -2.40 8.50
CA PHE A 8 7.85 -1.08 7.90
C PHE A 8 8.66 -0.15 8.80
N THR A 9 9.57 0.61 8.20
CA THR A 9 10.28 1.70 8.88
C THR A 9 9.32 2.81 9.32
N ALA A 10 9.79 3.70 10.19
CA ALA A 10 8.99 4.85 10.65
C ALA A 10 8.57 5.77 9.48
N ASP A 11 9.45 5.94 8.50
CA ASP A 11 9.17 6.72 7.29
C ASP A 11 8.12 6.06 6.40
N GLU A 12 8.20 4.75 6.18
CA GLU A 12 7.18 4.01 5.42
C GLU A 12 5.81 4.07 6.10
N LYS A 13 5.76 3.99 7.44
CA LYS A 13 4.50 4.14 8.19
C LYS A 13 3.88 5.52 7.97
N ARG A 14 4.69 6.58 8.06
CA ARG A 14 4.25 7.96 7.77
C ARG A 14 3.78 8.13 6.33
N LEU A 15 4.47 7.52 5.38
CA LEU A 15 4.08 7.53 3.98
C LEU A 15 2.73 6.84 3.78
N ILE A 16 2.54 5.64 4.33
CA ILE A 16 1.28 4.89 4.29
C ILE A 16 0.13 5.70 4.87
N GLU A 17 0.33 6.32 6.04
CA GLU A 17 -0.68 7.19 6.67
C GLU A 17 -1.03 8.38 5.77
N THR A 18 -0.03 9.00 5.14
CA THR A 18 -0.22 10.13 4.22
C THR A 18 -1.01 9.69 2.99
N LEU A 19 -0.61 8.60 2.34
CA LEU A 19 -1.28 8.08 1.15
C LEU A 19 -2.72 7.67 1.46
N ARG A 20 -2.96 7.03 2.61
CA ARG A 20 -4.31 6.68 3.06
C ARG A 20 -5.15 7.94 3.31
N ALA A 21 -4.58 8.97 3.92
CA ALA A 21 -5.28 10.24 4.16
C ALA A 21 -5.61 10.99 2.85
N ASN A 22 -4.76 10.89 1.84
CA ASN A 22 -4.99 11.48 0.52
C ASN A 22 -5.88 10.62 -0.40
N GLY A 23 -6.19 9.38 -0.02
CA GLY A 23 -6.93 8.44 -0.87
C GLY A 23 -6.11 7.84 -2.02
N GLU A 24 -4.78 7.94 -1.94
CA GLU A 24 -3.84 7.45 -2.95
C GLU A 24 -3.32 6.03 -2.67
N LEU A 25 -3.76 5.43 -1.55
CA LEU A 25 -3.38 4.08 -1.13
C LEU A 25 -4.51 3.09 -1.38
N LEU A 26 -4.21 1.99 -2.06
CA LEU A 26 -5.08 0.82 -2.16
C LEU A 26 -4.56 -0.30 -1.27
N GLU A 27 -5.36 -0.72 -0.29
CA GLU A 27 -5.06 -1.88 0.55
C GLU A 27 -5.79 -3.11 -0.02
N THR A 28 -5.02 -4.12 -0.44
CA THR A 28 -5.55 -5.32 -1.08
C THR A 28 -4.68 -6.52 -0.74
N ASP A 29 -5.22 -7.73 -0.73
CA ASP A 29 -4.42 -8.96 -0.75
C ASP A 29 -4.24 -9.54 -2.16
N ASP A 30 -4.95 -8.97 -3.13
CA ASP A 30 -4.90 -9.34 -4.54
C ASP A 30 -3.89 -8.49 -5.31
N GLU A 31 -2.90 -9.15 -5.90
CA GLU A 31 -1.82 -8.53 -6.68
C GLU A 31 -2.27 -8.05 -8.06
N ASN A 32 -3.44 -8.50 -8.53
CA ASN A 32 -4.05 -8.11 -9.79
C ASN A 32 -5.24 -7.15 -9.58
N ALA A 33 -5.39 -6.60 -8.37
CA ALA A 33 -6.48 -5.70 -8.05
C ALA A 33 -6.50 -4.53 -9.04
N THR A 34 -7.68 -4.23 -9.57
CA THR A 34 -7.86 -3.09 -10.47
C THR A 34 -7.61 -1.80 -9.72
N LEU A 35 -6.71 -0.98 -10.26
CA LEU A 35 -6.28 0.25 -9.64
C LEU A 35 -7.31 1.35 -9.88
N PRO A 36 -7.91 1.93 -8.82
CA PRO A 36 -8.73 3.11 -8.97
C PRO A 36 -7.90 4.28 -9.52
N PRO A 37 -8.52 5.19 -10.29
CA PRO A 37 -7.86 6.42 -10.68
C PRO A 37 -7.50 7.25 -9.44
N GLY A 38 -6.27 7.76 -9.41
CA GLY A 38 -5.73 8.51 -8.26
C GLY A 38 -4.97 7.66 -7.24
N VAL A 39 -4.97 6.32 -7.37
CA VAL A 39 -4.11 5.47 -6.54
C VAL A 39 -2.71 5.43 -7.12
N THR A 40 -1.72 5.78 -6.29
CA THR A 40 -0.29 5.77 -6.63
C THR A 40 0.48 4.66 -5.89
N HIS A 41 -0.13 4.06 -4.87
CA HIS A 41 0.49 3.01 -4.07
C HIS A 41 -0.48 1.88 -3.73
N ILE A 42 0.03 0.66 -3.74
CA ILE A 42 -0.69 -0.54 -3.29
C ILE A 42 -0.01 -1.07 -2.04
N LEU A 43 -0.78 -1.28 -0.98
CA LEU A 43 -0.35 -2.03 0.17
C LEU A 43 -0.88 -3.47 0.07
N LEU A 44 0.00 -4.40 -0.32
CA LEU A 44 -0.32 -5.83 -0.38
C LEU A 44 -0.30 -6.44 1.02
N CYS A 45 -1.47 -6.83 1.52
CA CYS A 45 -1.66 -7.45 2.84
C CYS A 45 -2.10 -8.92 2.72
N LYS A 46 -1.25 -9.77 2.14
CA LYS A 46 -1.56 -11.19 1.95
C LYS A 46 -1.40 -11.99 3.24
N SER A 47 -2.39 -12.81 3.57
CA SER A 47 -2.36 -13.63 4.79
C SER A 47 -1.15 -14.59 4.79
N GLY A 48 -0.37 -14.59 5.86
CA GLY A 48 0.86 -15.38 5.97
C GLY A 48 2.10 -14.77 5.31
N GLN A 49 2.00 -13.59 4.68
CA GLN A 49 3.15 -12.85 4.14
C GLN A 49 3.32 -11.50 4.84
N LYS A 50 4.56 -11.01 4.85
CA LYS A 50 4.83 -9.64 5.30
C LYS A 50 4.17 -8.66 4.32
N PRO A 51 3.48 -7.63 4.82
CA PRO A 51 2.90 -6.64 3.94
C PRO A 51 3.99 -5.93 3.13
N LYS A 52 3.65 -5.56 1.91
CA LYS A 52 4.56 -4.88 0.98
C LYS A 52 3.89 -3.64 0.41
N LEU A 53 4.60 -2.53 0.46
CA LEU A 53 4.19 -1.29 -0.21
C LEU A 53 4.78 -1.30 -1.63
N ILE A 54 3.93 -1.21 -2.63
CA ILE A 54 4.31 -1.16 -4.04
C ILE A 54 3.90 0.20 -4.58
N GLN A 55 4.87 0.96 -5.08
CA GLN A 55 4.59 2.18 -5.83
C GLN A 55 4.22 1.81 -7.26
N ILE A 56 3.08 2.30 -7.73
CA ILE A 56 2.59 2.10 -9.08
C ILE A 56 2.72 3.40 -9.86
N PHE A 57 3.46 3.34 -10.95
CA PHE A 57 3.51 4.43 -11.91
C PHE A 57 2.35 4.24 -12.87
N THR A 58 1.21 4.86 -12.58
CA THR A 58 0.18 4.99 -13.61
C THR A 58 0.75 5.90 -14.70
N ALA A 59 1.10 5.32 -15.85
CA ALA A 59 1.37 6.10 -17.04
C ALA A 59 0.09 6.88 -17.36
N GLN A 60 0.08 8.17 -17.02
CA GLN A 60 -0.96 9.08 -17.47
C GLN A 60 -0.85 9.13 -19.00
N ASN A 61 -1.75 8.43 -19.68
CA ASN A 61 -1.89 8.49 -21.14
C ASN A 61 -3.04 9.41 -21.52
#